data_AF-A0A6B3I6Y3-F1
#
_entry.id   AF-A0A6B3I6Y3-F1
#
_cell.length_a   1.000
_cell.length_b   1.000
_cell.length_c   1.000
_cell.angle_alpha   90.00
_cell.angle_beta   90.00
_cell.angle_gamma   90.00
#
_symmetry.space_group_name_H-M   'P 1'
#
loop_
_entity.id
_entity.type
_entity.pdbx_description
1 polymer ?
#
loop_
_entity_poly.entity_id
_entity_poly.type
_entity_poly.pdbx_seq_one_letter_code
_entity_poly.pdbx_strand_id
1 'polypeptide(L)' 'MTEDLSPAERYQASRARAAEMATALGPFREMYEFGLDPFQIEACQALEAGKGVLVAAPTGSGKTIVGEFA' A
#
# COMPACT_ATOMS: atom_id res chain seq x y z
N MET A 1 -4.87 -27.24 8.10
CA MET A 1 -3.96 -27.01 9.23
C MET A 1 -3.72 -25.52 9.27
N THR A 2 -4.46 -24.79 10.09
CA THR A 2 -4.13 -23.39 10.40
C THR A 2 -2.89 -23.44 11.28
N GLU A 3 -1.76 -22.96 10.77
CA GLU A 3 -0.58 -22.73 11.58
C GLU A 3 -0.95 -21.66 12.61
N ASP A 4 -1.15 -22.07 13.86
CA ASP A 4 -1.35 -21.15 14.97
C ASP A 4 -0.04 -20.40 15.19
N LEU A 5 0.06 -19.20 14.59
CA LEU A 5 1.17 -18.27 14.80
C LEU A 5 1.45 -18.16 16.30
N SER A 6 2.71 -18.27 16.69
CA SER A 6 3.13 -18.04 18.06
C SER A 6 2.71 -16.63 18.54
N PRO A 7 2.59 -16.40 19.85
CA PRO A 7 2.34 -15.05 20.38
C PRO A 7 3.32 -14.00 19.84
N ALA A 8 4.59 -14.36 19.65
CA ALA A 8 5.62 -13.49 19.10
C ALA A 8 5.34 -13.11 17.63
N GLU A 9 5.02 -14.10 16.79
CA GLU A 9 4.69 -13.86 15.38
C GLU A 9 3.40 -13.04 15.21
N ARG A 10 2.38 -13.29 16.05
CA ARG A 10 1.16 -12.47 16.07
C ARG A 10 1.46 -11.02 16.43
N TYR A 11 2.30 -10.80 17.44
CA TYR A 11 2.72 -9.46 17.84
C TYR A 11 3.50 -8.77 16.72
N GLN A 12 4.46 -9.46 16.10
CA GLN A 12 5.22 -8.95 14.96
C GLN A 12 4.31 -8.56 13.79
N ALA A 13 3.35 -9.42 13.42
CA ALA A 13 2.38 -9.13 12.36
C ALA A 13 1.47 -7.94 12.71
N SER A 14 1.02 -7.82 13.96
CA SER A 14 0.25 -6.66 14.41
C SER A 14 1.04 -5.37 14.36
N ARG A 15 2.32 -5.40 14.77
CA ARG A 15 3.21 -4.25 14.72
C ARG A 15 3.50 -3.82 13.28
N ALA A 16 3.69 -4.78 12.37
CA ALA A 16 3.86 -4.51 10.94
C ALA A 16 2.63 -3.81 10.35
N ARG A 17 1.42 -4.34 10.60
CA ARG A 17 0.17 -3.69 10.17
C ARG A 17 0.00 -2.28 10.75
N ALA A 18 0.31 -2.08 12.03
CA ALA A 18 0.24 -0.77 12.65
C ALA A 18 1.23 0.23 12.04
N ALA A 19 2.44 -0.24 11.68
CA ALA A 19 3.43 0.58 10.98
C ALA A 19 2.97 0.97 9.57
N GLU A 20 2.34 0.04 8.82
CA GLU A 20 1.73 0.35 7.52
C GLU A 20 0.57 1.35 7.65
N MET A 21 -0.30 1.21 8.64
CA MET A 21 -1.41 2.13 8.88
C MET A 21 -0.98 3.52 9.35
N ALA A 22 0.26 3.66 9.81
CA ALA A 22 0.83 4.94 10.19
C ALA A 22 1.34 5.75 8.98
N THR A 23 1.43 5.14 7.79
CA THR A 23 1.75 5.85 6.55
C THR A 23 0.48 6.48 5.95
N ALA A 24 0.62 7.38 4.98
CA ALA A 24 -0.52 7.88 4.20
C ALA A 24 -1.06 6.79 3.25
N LEU A 25 -0.19 5.95 2.70
CA LEU A 25 -0.58 4.83 1.83
C LEU A 25 -1.47 3.79 2.54
N GLY A 26 -1.25 3.54 3.83
CA GLY A 26 -2.02 2.60 4.64
C GLY A 26 -3.55 2.82 4.59
N PRO A 27 -4.08 3.93 5.11
CA PRO A 27 -5.51 4.23 5.04
C PRO A 27 -5.98 4.46 3.60
N PHE A 28 -5.11 4.95 2.70
CA PHE A 28 -5.48 5.18 1.31
C PHE A 28 -5.85 3.87 0.58
N ARG A 29 -5.08 2.81 0.75
CA ARG A 29 -5.38 1.51 0.12
C ARG A 29 -6.69 0.89 0.63
N GLU A 30 -7.11 1.23 1.85
CA GLU A 30 -8.37 0.72 2.44
C GLU A 30 -9.62 1.41 1.85
N MET A 31 -9.46 2.47 1.07
CA MET A 31 -10.57 3.11 0.35
C MET A 31 -11.07 2.28 -0.84
N TYR A 32 -10.32 1.26 -1.27
CA TYR A 32 -10.67 0.41 -2.40
C TYR A 32 -11.00 -1.00 -1.92
N GLU A 33 -12.02 -1.62 -2.53
CA GLU A 33 -12.40 -3.01 -2.25
C GLU A 33 -11.42 -4.04 -2.87
N PHE A 34 -10.46 -3.55 -3.66
CA PHE A 34 -9.43 -4.34 -4.33
C PHE A 34 -8.03 -3.86 -3.90
N GLY A 35 -7.05 -4.77 -3.98
CA GLY A 35 -5.65 -4.43 -3.71
C GLY A 35 -5.07 -3.54 -4.82
N LEU A 36 -4.08 -2.72 -4.45
CA LEU A 36 -3.33 -1.92 -5.41
C LEU A 36 -2.31 -2.77 -6.16
N ASP A 37 -2.10 -2.45 -7.43
CA ASP A 37 -1.06 -3.09 -8.24
C ASP A 37 0.34 -2.66 -7.77
N PRO A 38 1.39 -3.49 -7.99
CA PRO A 38 2.74 -3.17 -7.53
C PRO A 38 3.27 -1.81 -7.96
N PHE A 39 2.99 -1.39 -9.21
CA PHE A 39 3.43 -0.09 -9.71
C PHE A 39 2.70 1.09 -9.03
N GLN A 40 1.46 0.88 -8.58
CA GLN A 40 0.68 1.89 -7.86
C GLN A 40 1.24 2.05 -6.45
N ILE A 41 1.54 0.94 -5.78
CA ILE A 41 2.19 0.92 -4.45
C ILE A 41 3.53 1.64 -4.50
N GLU A 42 4.39 1.31 -5.48
CA GLU A 42 5.71 1.93 -5.62
C GLU A 42 5.60 3.44 -5.88
N ALA A 43 4.67 3.86 -6.74
CA ALA A 43 4.45 5.27 -7.03
C ALA A 43 3.93 6.04 -5.80
N CYS A 44 2.96 5.49 -5.07
CA CYS A 44 2.45 6.12 -3.85
C CYS A 44 3.54 6.19 -2.76
N GLN A 45 4.37 5.17 -2.59
CA GLN A 45 5.50 5.21 -1.65
C GLN A 45 6.52 6.29 -2.03
N ALA A 46 6.79 6.47 -3.32
CA ALA A 46 7.68 7.53 -3.79
C ALA A 46 7.09 8.93 -3.57
N LEU A 47 5.79 9.12 -3.83
CA LEU A 47 5.07 10.36 -3.55
C LEU A 47 5.06 10.69 -2.06
N GLU A 48 4.78 9.72 -1.20
CA GLU A 48 4.82 9.86 0.27
C GLU A 48 6.22 10.25 0.77
N ALA A 49 7.27 9.77 0.12
CA ALA A 49 8.65 10.17 0.39
C ALA A 49 9.02 11.54 -0.19
N GLY A 50 8.07 12.31 -0.72
CA GLY A 50 8.26 13.65 -1.29
C GLY A 50 8.95 13.65 -2.65
N LYS A 51 8.93 12.53 -3.39
CA LYS A 51 9.55 12.42 -4.72
C LYS A 51 8.52 12.64 -5.82
N GLY A 52 8.93 13.25 -6.92
CA GLY A 52 8.14 13.26 -8.15
C GLY A 52 8.12 11.87 -8.81
N VAL A 53 6.99 11.49 -9.40
CA VAL A 53 6.80 10.21 -10.09
C VAL A 53 6.31 10.41 -11.52
N LEU A 54 6.77 9.55 -12.44
CA LEU A 54 6.24 9.44 -13.80
C LEU A 54 5.73 8.02 -13.99
N VAL A 55 4.42 7.87 -14.20
CA VAL A 55 3.77 6.58 -14.38
C VAL A 55 3.39 6.40 -15.84
N ALA A 56 4.05 5.46 -16.51
CA ALA A 56 3.75 5.06 -17.88
C ALA A 56 3.07 3.68 -17.88
N ALA A 57 1.76 3.66 -17.67
CA ALA A 57 0.94 2.45 -17.72
C ALA A 57 -0.19 2.61 -18.76
N PRO A 58 -0.64 1.52 -19.42
CA PRO A 58 -1.75 1.58 -20.38
C PRO A 58 -3.05 2.15 -19.78
N THR A 59 -3.91 2.68 -20.65
CA THR A 59 -5.28 3.05 -20.24
C THR A 59 -6.03 1.80 -19.77
N GLY A 60 -6.74 1.91 -18.65
CA GLY A 60 -7.40 0.79 -18.00
C GLY A 60 -6.59 0.12 -16.89
N SER A 61 -5.27 0.38 -16.78
CA SER A 61 -4.42 -0.16 -15.70
C SER A 61 -4.57 0.54 -14.35
N GLY A 62 -5.55 1.44 -14.20
CA GLY A 62 -5.79 2.11 -12.91
C GLY A 62 -4.76 3.18 -12.52
N LYS A 63 -3.95 3.71 -13.45
CA LYS A 63 -2.97 4.78 -13.15
C LYS A 63 -3.54 6.03 -12.45
N THR A 64 -4.86 6.25 -12.55
CA THR A 64 -5.57 7.35 -11.86
C THR A 64 -5.44 7.25 -10.34
N ILE A 65 -5.34 6.04 -9.78
CA ILE A 65 -5.13 5.81 -8.34
C ILE A 65 -3.89 6.55 -7.84
N VAL A 66 -2.80 6.56 -8.62
CA VAL A 66 -1.57 7.29 -8.26
C VAL A 66 -1.80 8.80 -8.26
N GLY A 67 -2.63 9.30 -9.18
CA GLY A 67 -3.01 10.72 -9.23
C GLY A 67 -3.98 11.13 -8.11
N GLU A 68 -4.80 10.22 -7.61
CA GLU A 68 -5.70 10.44 -6.47
C GLU A 68 -4.94 10.45 -5.13
N PHE A 69 -3.79 9.77 -5.06
CA PHE A 69 -2.93 9.75 -3.88
C PHE A 69 -2.07 11.03 -3.71
N ALA A 70 -1.71 11.67 -4.82
CA ALA A 70 -0.76 12.78 -4.89
C ALA A 70 -1.26 14.08 -4.25
#